data_AF-A0AAW3ZJW1-F1
#
_entry.id   AF-A0AAW3ZJW1-F1
#
_cell.length_a   1.000
_cell.length_b   1.000
_cell.length_c   1.000
_cell.angle_alpha   90.00
_cell.angle_beta   90.00
_cell.angle_gamma   90.00
#
_symmetry.space_group_name_H-M   'P 1'
#
loop_
_entity.id
_entity.type
_entity.pdbx_description
1 polymer ?
#
loop_
_entity_poly.entity_id
_entity_poly.type
_entity_poly.pdbx_seq_one_letter_code
_entity_poly.pdbx_strand_id
1 'polypeptide(L)'
;MIACRSLCLVFAAAFALPAAAFDSGSTGANGALNPNVDTEVELPADGVLHYSSINIPSGVTVRFRRNALNTPVTLLVSGDATIAGVLDVNGQDAADANGAGNGNVGDDGLPGLGGPGGFPGGAGAAANANSTARVAQSGLGPGGGRPSSRPTEPYRNGTGGSFGTVGEVYGGATGPTYGNVDLLPLVGGSGGSGGNSWTGQGGSGGGGGGGALLLAVSGTLNVTGTIRANGGRGGDIGNTHNTGPQPGGGGSGGGIRLIASTFTGNGAITATGGREGRFSNHNPNSAGGLGRIRIEAEVLSRTAGTNPAYTQSTPGPVVIAGVPSLRIASVAGIAAPAAPTGGADIVLPEDALDPLEVIIETTNVPLGNTVSIIVTPPSGNPQTVISNAIQGSEASGSARANVSFGDGLSVLLATLSYSVSGPQGKALARYTEGEPVVQVALEAGLGGLPRTVLVTESGRRVELPAGIM
;
A
#
# COMPACT_ATOMS: atom_id res chain seq x y z
N MET A 1 -6.26 -81.72 -17.44
CA MET A 1 -6.93 -80.41 -17.28
C MET A 1 -5.89 -79.41 -16.80
N ILE A 2 -5.29 -78.64 -17.71
CA ILE A 2 -4.32 -77.59 -17.40
C ILE A 2 -5.08 -76.27 -17.59
N ALA A 3 -5.31 -75.55 -16.50
CA ALA A 3 -6.01 -74.27 -16.51
C ALA A 3 -5.04 -73.16 -16.93
N CYS A 4 -5.21 -72.66 -18.16
CA CYS A 4 -4.59 -71.42 -18.63
C CYS A 4 -5.37 -70.25 -18.03
N ARG A 5 -4.76 -69.48 -17.12
CA ARG A 5 -5.30 -68.22 -16.61
C ARG A 5 -4.65 -67.06 -17.36
N SER A 6 -5.40 -66.45 -18.26
CA SER A 6 -5.03 -65.23 -18.98
C SER A 6 -4.92 -64.05 -18.01
N LEU A 7 -3.74 -63.42 -17.98
CA LEU A 7 -3.47 -62.18 -17.27
C LEU A 7 -3.82 -61.01 -18.20
N CYS A 8 -4.94 -60.34 -17.96
CA CYS A 8 -5.29 -59.09 -18.63
C CYS A 8 -4.47 -57.94 -18.02
N LEU A 9 -3.46 -57.44 -18.74
CA LEU A 9 -2.79 -56.19 -18.42
C LEU A 9 -3.68 -55.02 -18.84
N VAL A 10 -4.21 -54.29 -17.86
CA VAL A 10 -4.90 -53.00 -18.08
C VAL A 10 -3.81 -51.92 -18.17
N PHE A 11 -3.59 -51.39 -19.37
CA PHE A 11 -2.73 -50.23 -19.60
C PHE A 11 -3.48 -48.97 -19.12
N ALA A 12 -3.16 -48.45 -17.94
CA ALA A 12 -3.64 -47.16 -17.49
C ALA A 12 -2.88 -46.06 -18.24
N ALA A 13 -3.48 -45.51 -19.30
CA ALA A 13 -2.99 -44.31 -19.95
C ALA A 13 -3.19 -43.12 -18.99
N ALA A 14 -2.12 -42.71 -18.31
CA ALA A 14 -2.08 -41.44 -17.59
C ALA A 14 -2.15 -40.31 -18.63
N PHE A 15 -3.33 -39.75 -18.84
CA PHE A 15 -3.47 -38.46 -19.51
C PHE A 15 -2.86 -37.39 -18.60
N ALA A 16 -1.60 -37.05 -18.84
CA ALA A 16 -1.04 -35.80 -18.34
C ALA A 16 -1.79 -34.68 -19.06
N LEU A 17 -2.77 -34.07 -18.38
CA LEU A 17 -3.28 -32.77 -18.80
C LEU A 17 -2.06 -31.83 -18.81
N PRO A 18 -1.78 -31.11 -19.91
CA PRO A 18 -0.77 -30.07 -19.84
C PRO A 18 -1.26 -29.11 -18.76
N ALA A 19 -0.44 -28.88 -17.72
CA ALA A 19 -0.63 -27.73 -16.87
C ALA A 19 -0.64 -26.53 -17.82
N ALA A 20 -1.76 -25.80 -17.87
CA ALA A 20 -1.80 -24.58 -18.64
C ALA A 20 -0.74 -23.65 -18.04
N ALA A 21 0.24 -23.27 -18.86
CA ALA A 21 1.27 -22.33 -18.45
C ALA A 21 0.59 -21.07 -17.89
N PHE A 22 1.14 -20.54 -16.81
CA PHE A 22 0.63 -19.34 -16.17
C PHE A 22 0.36 -18.22 -17.19
N ASP A 23 -0.82 -17.61 -17.08
CA ASP A 23 -1.20 -16.44 -17.87
C ASP A 23 -1.28 -15.21 -16.96
N SER A 24 -0.48 -14.21 -17.28
CA SER A 24 -0.48 -12.90 -16.62
C SER A 24 -1.78 -12.10 -16.84
N GLY A 25 -2.57 -12.44 -17.86
CA GLY A 25 -3.73 -11.65 -18.28
C GLY A 25 -3.35 -10.35 -19.01
N SER A 26 -2.10 -10.22 -19.49
CA SER A 26 -1.68 -9.06 -20.27
C SER A 26 -2.35 -9.02 -21.64
N THR A 27 -2.92 -7.87 -21.99
CA THR A 27 -3.46 -7.60 -23.35
C THR A 27 -2.39 -7.16 -24.34
N GLY A 28 -1.18 -6.83 -23.87
CA GLY A 28 -0.12 -6.25 -24.69
C GLY A 28 -0.38 -4.84 -25.20
N ALA A 29 -1.39 -4.12 -24.68
CA ALA A 29 -1.80 -2.80 -25.16
C ALA A 29 -0.70 -1.72 -25.08
N ASN A 30 0.26 -1.86 -24.16
CA ASN A 30 1.40 -0.96 -24.02
C ASN A 30 2.60 -1.36 -24.90
N GLY A 31 2.49 -2.42 -25.71
CA GLY A 31 3.57 -2.90 -26.58
C GLY A 31 4.76 -3.45 -25.78
N ALA A 32 5.98 -3.34 -26.33
CA ALA A 32 7.19 -3.79 -25.66
C ALA A 32 7.86 -2.64 -24.89
N LEU A 33 8.21 -2.86 -23.62
CA LEU A 33 9.03 -1.92 -22.85
C LEU A 33 10.52 -2.24 -23.08
N ASN A 34 11.20 -1.44 -23.89
CA ASN A 34 12.63 -1.61 -24.20
C ASN A 34 13.41 -0.29 -24.21
N PRO A 35 13.56 0.37 -23.05
CA PRO A 35 14.25 1.66 -22.96
C PRO A 35 15.76 1.53 -23.19
N ASN A 36 16.36 2.56 -23.80
CA ASN A 36 17.81 2.67 -24.01
C ASN A 36 18.49 3.73 -23.10
N VAL A 37 17.69 4.45 -22.30
CA VAL A 37 18.11 5.45 -21.32
C VAL A 37 17.21 5.35 -20.10
N ASP A 38 17.64 5.95 -18.99
CA ASP A 38 16.79 6.08 -17.79
C ASP A 38 15.42 6.66 -18.17
N THR A 39 14.37 5.96 -17.76
CA THR A 39 13.00 6.22 -18.19
C THR A 39 12.09 6.29 -16.97
N GLU A 40 11.27 7.33 -16.92
CA GLU A 40 10.15 7.41 -15.99
C GLU A 40 8.85 7.09 -16.75
N VAL A 41 8.16 6.03 -16.34
CA VAL A 41 6.91 5.56 -16.93
C VAL A 41 5.74 6.21 -16.19
N GLU A 42 4.81 6.79 -16.94
CA GLU A 42 3.55 7.33 -16.40
C GLU A 42 2.63 6.19 -15.99
N LEU A 43 2.18 6.17 -14.73
CA LEU A 43 1.22 5.18 -14.27
C LEU A 43 -0.21 5.56 -14.68
N PRO A 44 -0.99 4.64 -15.26
CA PRO A 44 -2.42 4.83 -15.45
C PRO A 44 -3.13 4.93 -14.09
N ALA A 45 -4.38 5.39 -14.09
CA ALA A 45 -5.13 5.67 -12.85
C ALA A 45 -5.34 4.43 -11.97
N ASP A 46 -5.38 3.24 -12.56
CA ASP A 46 -5.46 1.93 -11.89
C ASP A 46 -4.09 1.32 -11.55
N GLY A 47 -3.00 1.90 -12.07
CA GLY A 47 -1.64 1.38 -11.87
C GLY A 47 -1.31 0.12 -12.68
N VAL A 48 -2.16 -0.30 -13.63
CA VAL A 48 -1.99 -1.53 -14.40
C VAL A 48 -1.46 -1.26 -15.81
N LEU A 49 -0.32 -1.85 -16.14
CA LEU A 49 0.32 -1.77 -17.45
C LEU A 49 0.37 -3.16 -18.09
N HIS A 50 -0.04 -3.24 -19.35
CA HIS A 50 -0.12 -4.46 -20.15
C HIS A 50 0.94 -4.46 -21.26
N TYR A 51 2.09 -5.10 -21.03
CA TYR A 51 3.16 -5.21 -22.00
C TYR A 51 3.13 -6.55 -22.76
N SER A 52 3.63 -6.55 -23.99
CA SER A 52 3.92 -7.78 -24.74
C SER A 52 5.26 -8.40 -24.31
N SER A 53 6.25 -7.58 -24.01
CA SER A 53 7.52 -7.98 -23.43
C SER A 53 8.19 -6.84 -22.66
N ILE A 54 9.11 -7.17 -21.76
CA ILE A 54 9.94 -6.19 -21.05
C ILE A 54 11.41 -6.55 -21.25
N ASN A 55 12.24 -5.58 -21.62
CA ASN A 55 13.69 -5.69 -21.63
C ASN A 55 14.30 -4.40 -21.08
N ILE A 56 14.84 -4.45 -19.86
CA ILE A 56 15.55 -3.33 -19.24
C ILE A 56 17.06 -3.64 -19.31
N PRO A 57 17.82 -2.99 -20.20
CA PRO A 57 19.26 -3.25 -20.34
C PRO A 57 20.07 -2.82 -19.11
N SER A 58 21.28 -3.38 -18.98
CA SER A 58 22.24 -2.92 -17.95
C SER A 58 22.55 -1.43 -18.13
N GLY A 59 22.67 -0.71 -17.01
CA GLY A 59 22.88 0.74 -17.00
C GLY A 59 21.62 1.58 -17.18
N VAL A 60 20.45 0.97 -17.41
CA VAL A 60 19.16 1.67 -17.51
C VAL A 60 18.34 1.49 -16.25
N THR A 61 17.78 2.59 -15.73
CA THR A 61 16.82 2.59 -14.63
C THR A 61 15.42 2.95 -15.13
N VAL A 62 14.44 2.10 -14.82
CA VAL A 62 13.02 2.38 -15.00
C VAL A 62 12.40 2.76 -13.67
N ARG A 63 11.79 3.95 -13.62
CA ARG A 63 10.98 4.46 -12.51
C ARG A 63 9.55 4.66 -12.95
N PHE A 64 8.66 4.87 -11.99
CA PHE A 64 7.25 5.13 -12.24
C PHE A 64 6.80 6.42 -11.59
N ARG A 65 6.18 7.29 -12.37
CA ARG A 65 5.58 8.50 -11.83
C ARG A 65 4.29 8.14 -11.11
N ARG A 66 4.14 8.63 -9.88
CA ARG A 66 2.94 8.41 -9.06
C ARG A 66 1.72 9.05 -9.72
N ASN A 67 0.64 8.29 -9.86
CA ASN A 67 -0.65 8.84 -10.24
C ASN A 67 -1.33 9.53 -9.04
N ALA A 68 -2.51 10.12 -9.26
CA ALA A 68 -3.23 10.87 -8.23
C ALA A 68 -3.62 10.04 -6.99
N LEU A 69 -3.84 8.74 -7.17
CA LEU A 69 -4.18 7.80 -6.08
C LEU A 69 -2.95 7.12 -5.46
N ASN A 70 -1.76 7.40 -6.01
CA ASN A 70 -0.52 6.70 -5.71
C ASN A 70 -0.69 5.17 -5.66
N THR A 71 -1.27 4.59 -6.70
CA THR A 71 -1.50 3.13 -6.76
C THR A 71 -0.19 2.34 -6.78
N PRO A 72 -0.22 1.05 -6.37
CA PRO A 72 0.85 0.10 -6.69
C PRO A 72 1.14 0.02 -8.19
N VAL A 73 2.35 -0.42 -8.55
CA VAL A 73 2.72 -0.73 -9.93
C VAL A 73 2.37 -2.17 -10.24
N THR A 74 1.51 -2.39 -11.23
CA THR A 74 1.20 -3.72 -11.75
C THR A 74 1.65 -3.82 -13.19
N LEU A 75 2.61 -4.71 -13.46
CA LEU A 75 3.14 -5.01 -14.79
C LEU A 75 2.68 -6.39 -15.20
N LEU A 76 1.81 -6.46 -16.21
CA LEU A 76 1.35 -7.71 -16.82
C LEU A 76 2.10 -7.89 -18.14
N VAL A 77 2.70 -9.06 -18.36
CA VAL A 77 3.55 -9.33 -19.53
C VAL A 77 3.12 -10.64 -20.20
N SER A 78 2.64 -10.57 -21.45
CA SER A 78 2.18 -11.77 -22.17
C SER A 78 3.31 -12.64 -22.72
N GLY A 79 4.50 -12.06 -22.91
CA GLY A 79 5.73 -12.77 -23.29
C GLY A 79 6.74 -12.83 -22.15
N ASP A 80 8.00 -12.59 -22.48
CA ASP A 80 9.13 -12.63 -21.54
C ASP A 80 9.47 -11.26 -20.96
N ALA A 81 10.09 -11.27 -19.78
CA ALA A 81 10.61 -10.09 -19.11
C ALA A 81 12.08 -10.28 -18.68
N THR A 82 12.98 -9.43 -19.18
CA THR A 82 14.39 -9.39 -18.79
C THR A 82 14.70 -8.09 -18.05
N ILE A 83 15.22 -8.19 -16.84
CA ILE A 83 15.64 -7.06 -16.00
C ILE A 83 17.13 -7.17 -15.75
N ALA A 84 17.93 -6.59 -16.65
CA ALA A 84 19.39 -6.48 -16.51
C ALA A 84 19.83 -5.14 -15.90
N GLY A 85 19.00 -4.10 -16.05
CA GLY A 85 19.16 -2.81 -15.38
C GLY A 85 18.46 -2.75 -14.03
N VAL A 86 17.80 -1.62 -13.75
CA VAL A 86 17.12 -1.38 -12.48
C VAL A 86 15.63 -1.12 -12.70
N LEU A 87 14.78 -1.83 -11.97
CA LEU A 87 13.37 -1.51 -11.79
C LEU A 87 13.18 -0.92 -10.38
N ASP A 88 12.78 0.35 -10.31
CA ASP A 88 12.81 1.15 -9.08
C ASP A 88 11.43 1.69 -8.70
N VAL A 89 10.93 1.24 -7.55
CA VAL A 89 9.73 1.77 -6.87
C VAL A 89 10.05 2.21 -5.44
N ASN A 90 11.28 2.64 -5.14
CA ASN A 90 11.67 3.07 -3.80
C ASN A 90 10.86 4.26 -3.28
N GLY A 91 10.79 4.37 -1.95
CA GLY A 91 10.47 5.61 -1.27
C GLY A 91 11.61 6.62 -1.40
N GLN A 92 11.28 7.90 -1.29
CA GLN A 92 12.24 9.00 -1.35
C GLN A 92 12.78 9.33 0.04
N ASP A 93 14.02 9.77 0.08
CA ASP A 93 14.65 10.30 1.27
C ASP A 93 14.00 11.65 1.66
N ALA A 94 13.94 11.93 2.95
CA ALA A 94 13.62 13.27 3.43
C ALA A 94 14.82 14.20 3.28
N ALA A 95 14.55 15.50 3.16
CA ALA A 95 15.61 16.50 3.13
C ALA A 95 16.32 16.58 4.50
N ASP A 96 17.65 16.67 4.45
CA ASP A 96 18.47 17.02 5.60
C ASP A 96 18.15 18.45 6.04
N ALA A 97 18.22 18.74 7.35
CA ALA A 97 17.83 20.03 7.89
C ALA A 97 18.95 20.70 8.70
N ASN A 98 18.85 22.02 8.89
CA ASN A 98 19.79 22.85 9.65
C ASN A 98 21.23 22.68 9.12
N GLY A 99 22.22 22.48 10.00
CA GLY A 99 23.63 22.36 9.62
C GLY A 99 24.00 21.14 8.76
N ALA A 100 23.05 20.22 8.49
CA ALA A 100 23.23 19.10 7.56
C ALA A 100 22.57 19.36 6.20
N GLY A 101 21.69 20.36 6.10
CA GLY A 101 20.99 20.71 4.88
C GLY A 101 21.91 21.34 3.83
N ASN A 102 21.38 21.50 2.61
CA ASN A 102 22.08 22.08 1.46
C ASN A 102 22.11 23.63 1.47
N GLY A 103 21.61 24.26 2.54
CA GLY A 103 21.46 25.72 2.67
C GLY A 103 20.09 26.27 2.21
N ASN A 104 19.20 25.45 1.66
CA ASN A 104 17.84 25.82 1.29
C ASN A 104 16.87 25.58 2.46
N VAL A 105 16.76 26.54 3.37
CA VAL A 105 15.91 26.42 4.58
C VAL A 105 14.41 26.17 4.27
N GLY A 106 13.97 26.40 3.03
CA GLY A 106 12.58 26.13 2.62
C GLY A 106 12.24 24.64 2.49
N ASP A 107 13.23 23.77 2.34
CA ASP A 107 13.02 22.30 2.30
C ASP A 107 13.29 21.60 3.65
N ASP A 108 13.85 22.32 4.62
CA ASP A 108 14.07 21.81 5.98
C ASP A 108 12.77 21.28 6.59
N GLY A 109 12.78 20.00 6.96
CA GLY A 109 11.63 19.34 7.58
C GLY A 109 10.62 18.76 6.58
N LEU A 110 10.83 18.90 5.27
CA LEU A 110 9.99 18.24 4.27
C LEU A 110 10.14 16.70 4.34
N PRO A 111 9.03 15.95 4.35
CA PRO A 111 9.09 14.50 4.39
C PRO A 111 9.50 13.89 3.06
N GLY A 112 10.12 12.71 3.13
CA GLY A 112 10.32 11.86 1.97
C GLY A 112 8.98 11.37 1.41
N LEU A 113 8.79 11.46 0.10
CA LEU A 113 7.61 10.94 -0.57
C LEU A 113 7.64 9.41 -0.60
N GLY A 114 6.47 8.77 -0.45
CA GLY A 114 6.36 7.33 -0.67
C GLY A 114 6.65 6.97 -2.12
N GLY A 115 7.14 5.75 -2.36
CA GLY A 115 7.19 5.19 -3.70
C GLY A 115 5.77 4.97 -4.26
N PRO A 116 5.63 4.57 -5.53
CA PRO A 116 4.35 4.11 -6.09
C PRO A 116 3.68 3.06 -5.19
N GLY A 117 2.48 3.31 -4.68
CA GLY A 117 1.80 2.41 -3.73
C GLY A 117 2.26 2.51 -2.26
N GLY A 118 3.32 3.27 -1.97
CA GLY A 118 3.86 3.50 -0.62
C GLY A 118 3.41 4.83 0.00
N PHE A 119 3.60 4.99 1.30
CA PHE A 119 3.14 6.18 2.04
C PHE A 119 4.28 7.16 2.33
N PRO A 120 4.03 8.48 2.32
CA PRO A 120 5.05 9.47 2.64
C PRO A 120 5.41 9.48 4.13
N GLY A 121 6.60 10.00 4.44
CA GLY A 121 7.04 10.27 5.79
C GLY A 121 6.30 11.44 6.44
N GLY A 122 6.58 11.66 7.73
CA GLY A 122 6.05 12.78 8.49
C GLY A 122 6.93 14.01 8.37
N ALA A 123 6.34 15.21 8.26
CA ALA A 123 7.10 16.44 8.30
C ALA A 123 7.78 16.64 9.66
N GLY A 124 8.99 17.18 9.63
CA GLY A 124 9.69 17.66 10.81
C GLY A 124 8.92 18.78 11.49
N ALA A 125 9.07 18.91 12.81
CA ALA A 125 8.36 19.98 13.51
C ALA A 125 8.95 21.34 13.12
N ALA A 126 8.09 22.32 12.84
CA ALA A 126 8.54 23.67 12.53
C ALA A 126 9.32 24.30 13.69
N ALA A 127 10.28 25.16 13.34
CA ALA A 127 11.03 25.96 14.30
C ALA A 127 10.08 26.79 15.18
N ASN A 128 10.40 26.89 16.48
CA ASN A 128 9.63 27.69 17.42
C ASN A 128 10.55 28.65 18.17
N ALA A 129 10.31 29.96 18.02
CA ALA A 129 11.07 31.00 18.70
C ALA A 129 10.79 31.07 20.22
N ASN A 130 9.67 30.52 20.69
CA ASN A 130 9.23 30.63 22.09
C ASN A 130 9.64 29.42 22.96
N SER A 131 10.87 28.93 22.77
CA SER A 131 11.58 27.95 23.61
C SER A 131 10.89 26.62 23.94
N THR A 132 9.77 26.30 23.29
CA THR A 132 9.01 25.06 23.51
C THR A 132 9.14 24.15 22.30
N ALA A 133 9.74 22.98 22.52
CA ALA A 133 9.89 21.94 21.50
C ALA A 133 8.51 21.55 20.94
N ARG A 134 8.34 21.58 19.61
CA ARG A 134 7.11 21.14 18.94
C ARG A 134 7.25 19.68 18.52
N VAL A 135 6.13 18.98 18.54
CA VAL A 135 6.03 17.59 18.08
C VAL A 135 5.94 17.60 16.55
N ALA A 136 6.69 16.71 15.92
CA ALA A 136 6.69 16.49 14.48
C ALA A 136 5.39 15.82 14.02
N GLN A 137 5.25 15.61 12.72
CA GLN A 137 4.18 14.78 12.20
C GLN A 137 4.58 13.31 12.20
N SER A 138 3.60 12.44 12.42
CA SER A 138 3.74 11.00 12.17
C SER A 138 3.94 10.72 10.68
N GLY A 139 4.64 9.63 10.38
CA GLY A 139 4.66 9.07 9.03
C GLY A 139 3.27 8.57 8.64
N LEU A 140 2.96 8.59 7.35
CA LEU A 140 1.67 8.11 6.86
C LEU A 140 1.68 6.60 6.60
N GLY A 141 0.48 6.04 6.47
CA GLY A 141 0.22 4.61 6.24
C GLY A 141 -0.03 3.81 7.52
N PRO A 142 -0.50 2.56 7.42
CA PRO A 142 -0.95 1.77 8.57
C PRO A 142 0.13 1.54 9.64
N GLY A 143 1.39 1.44 9.20
CA GLY A 143 2.56 1.26 10.07
C GLY A 143 3.39 2.54 10.26
N GLY A 144 2.84 3.72 10.00
CA GLY A 144 3.57 4.98 10.07
C GLY A 144 4.30 5.19 11.40
N GLY A 145 5.55 5.67 11.34
CA GLY A 145 6.31 6.05 12.54
C GLY A 145 5.57 7.14 13.33
N ARG A 146 5.64 7.11 14.66
CA ARG A 146 5.06 8.14 15.53
C ARG A 146 6.17 8.94 16.23
N PRO A 147 6.05 10.28 16.27
CA PRO A 147 6.98 11.12 16.99
C PRO A 147 6.81 10.93 18.50
N SER A 148 7.88 11.13 19.26
CA SER A 148 7.81 11.13 20.73
C SER A 148 6.95 12.29 21.23
N SER A 149 5.91 11.99 22.03
CA SER A 149 4.94 12.96 22.56
C SER A 149 5.29 13.47 23.97
N ARG A 150 6.37 13.00 24.60
CA ARG A 150 6.67 13.36 26.00
C ARG A 150 7.37 14.73 26.09
N PRO A 151 6.75 15.74 26.73
CA PRO A 151 7.29 17.09 26.80
C PRO A 151 8.49 17.26 27.74
N THR A 152 8.93 16.22 28.45
CA THR A 152 10.00 16.29 29.47
C THR A 152 11.21 15.38 29.20
N GLU A 153 11.19 14.55 28.17
CA GLU A 153 12.30 13.62 27.90
C GLU A 153 13.28 14.21 26.86
N PRO A 154 14.62 14.05 27.05
CA PRO A 154 15.66 14.59 26.17
C PRO A 154 15.85 13.84 24.84
N TYR A 155 15.02 12.83 24.53
CA TYR A 155 15.19 11.94 23.37
C TYR A 155 13.93 11.93 22.50
N ARG A 156 13.94 12.72 21.42
CA ARG A 156 12.74 13.09 20.66
C ARG A 156 12.87 12.82 19.15
N ASN A 157 13.60 11.76 18.82
CA ASN A 157 13.85 11.35 17.44
C ASN A 157 12.57 10.90 16.73
N GLY A 158 12.58 11.03 15.41
CA GLY A 158 11.59 10.36 14.60
C GLY A 158 11.77 8.85 14.64
N THR A 159 10.68 8.10 14.60
CA THR A 159 10.70 6.63 14.61
C THR A 159 10.51 6.06 13.20
N GLY A 160 11.01 4.85 12.99
CA GLY A 160 10.91 4.17 11.71
C GLY A 160 9.48 3.75 11.38
N GLY A 161 9.13 3.77 10.08
CA GLY A 161 7.90 3.17 9.58
C GLY A 161 7.96 1.64 9.69
N SER A 162 6.82 1.00 9.90
CA SER A 162 6.67 -0.46 9.96
C SER A 162 5.97 -0.99 8.71
N PHE A 163 6.46 -2.10 8.18
CA PHE A 163 5.84 -2.96 7.16
C PHE A 163 6.56 -4.28 7.29
N GLY A 164 5.91 -5.44 7.19
CA GLY A 164 6.55 -6.76 7.29
C GLY A 164 7.16 -7.06 8.68
N THR A 165 8.10 -6.23 9.13
CA THR A 165 8.63 -6.14 10.49
C THR A 165 8.36 -4.76 11.11
N VAL A 166 8.48 -4.68 12.43
CA VAL A 166 8.38 -3.43 13.18
C VAL A 166 9.59 -2.55 12.84
N GLY A 167 9.34 -1.25 12.59
CA GLY A 167 10.40 -0.24 12.44
C GLY A 167 11.08 0.07 13.78
N GLU A 168 12.34 0.50 13.74
CA GLU A 168 13.08 0.77 14.96
C GLU A 168 12.55 2.02 15.67
N VAL A 169 12.62 1.97 17.00
CA VAL A 169 12.06 3.00 17.88
C VAL A 169 13.12 3.47 18.86
N TYR A 170 13.33 4.79 18.89
CA TYR A 170 14.12 5.45 19.93
C TYR A 170 13.30 6.55 20.61
N GLY A 171 12.86 6.28 21.84
CA GLY A 171 12.13 7.25 22.66
C GLY A 171 10.69 7.56 22.22
N GLY A 172 10.08 6.75 21.33
CA GLY A 172 8.74 6.95 20.76
C GLY A 172 7.92 5.65 20.62
N ALA A 173 7.04 5.60 19.62
CA ALA A 173 6.29 4.40 19.21
C ALA A 173 6.23 4.32 17.67
N THR A 174 6.08 3.13 17.10
CA THR A 174 5.82 2.96 15.66
C THR A 174 4.41 2.37 15.45
N GLY A 175 3.88 2.50 14.24
CA GLY A 175 2.63 1.84 13.85
C GLY A 175 2.78 0.30 13.83
N PRO A 176 1.66 -0.44 13.86
CA PRO A 176 1.69 -1.90 13.76
C PRO A 176 2.30 -2.38 12.43
N THR A 177 2.74 -3.63 12.39
CA THR A 177 3.06 -4.30 11.13
C THR A 177 1.79 -4.54 10.32
N TYR A 178 1.92 -4.44 9.00
CA TYR A 178 0.87 -4.74 8.04
C TYR A 178 1.48 -5.28 6.76
N GLY A 179 0.62 -5.57 5.78
CA GLY A 179 0.96 -6.31 4.57
C GLY A 179 1.12 -7.79 4.92
N ASN A 180 0.39 -8.66 4.23
CA ASN A 180 0.53 -10.09 4.46
C ASN A 180 1.66 -10.69 3.60
N VAL A 181 2.04 -11.91 3.97
CA VAL A 181 3.02 -12.74 3.27
C VAL A 181 2.64 -13.01 1.80
N ASP A 182 1.35 -12.98 1.48
CA ASP A 182 0.85 -13.20 0.12
C ASP A 182 0.98 -11.96 -0.78
N LEU A 183 1.28 -10.79 -0.21
CA LEU A 183 1.25 -9.49 -0.90
C LEU A 183 -0.04 -9.28 -1.69
N LEU A 184 -1.12 -9.70 -1.05
CA LEU A 184 -2.45 -9.70 -1.58
C LEU A 184 -3.35 -9.15 -0.47
N PRO A 185 -3.87 -7.92 -0.54
CA PRO A 185 -3.80 -7.08 -1.71
C PRO A 185 -2.43 -6.35 -1.69
N LEU A 186 -1.92 -5.96 -2.86
CA LEU A 186 -0.58 -5.40 -2.97
C LEU A 186 -0.55 -3.99 -2.35
N VAL A 187 0.33 -3.75 -1.39
CA VAL A 187 0.48 -2.46 -0.71
C VAL A 187 1.94 -2.15 -0.43
N GLY A 188 2.29 -0.87 -0.48
CA GLY A 188 3.64 -0.39 -0.21
C GLY A 188 3.91 -0.20 1.28
N GLY A 189 5.12 0.25 1.57
CA GLY A 189 5.62 0.53 2.91
C GLY A 189 5.11 1.86 3.48
N SER A 190 5.24 2.00 4.80
CA SER A 190 4.88 3.19 5.55
C SER A 190 6.04 4.17 5.73
N GLY A 191 5.72 5.45 5.84
CA GLY A 191 6.72 6.48 6.11
C GLY A 191 7.20 6.48 7.57
N GLY A 192 8.42 6.94 7.79
CA GLY A 192 8.94 7.27 9.12
C GLY A 192 8.38 8.60 9.62
N SER A 193 8.40 8.84 10.94
CA SER A 193 7.98 10.15 11.46
C SER A 193 9.06 11.22 11.25
N GLY A 194 8.62 12.48 11.21
CA GLY A 194 9.56 13.60 11.33
C GLY A 194 10.20 13.64 12.71
N GLY A 195 11.25 14.44 12.82
CA GLY A 195 11.90 14.73 14.09
C GLY A 195 11.37 16.01 14.72
N ASN A 196 11.38 16.05 16.06
CA ASN A 196 10.86 17.19 16.82
C ASN A 196 11.77 18.41 16.71
N SER A 197 11.19 19.61 16.90
CA SER A 197 11.94 20.86 16.88
C SER A 197 12.59 21.16 18.22
N TRP A 198 13.53 22.09 18.20
CA TRP A 198 14.15 22.69 19.37
C TRP A 198 14.07 24.21 19.30
N THR A 199 14.50 24.89 20.36
CA THR A 199 14.43 26.36 20.47
C THR A 199 15.05 27.04 19.25
N GLY A 200 14.21 27.66 18.42
CA GLY A 200 14.61 28.38 17.20
C GLY A 200 14.98 27.52 15.98
N GLN A 201 14.83 26.19 16.03
CA GLN A 201 15.30 25.29 14.97
C GLN A 201 14.31 24.15 14.68
N GLY A 202 14.02 23.90 13.40
CA GLY A 202 13.09 22.84 12.97
C GLY A 202 13.72 21.45 12.96
N GLY A 203 12.90 20.41 13.14
CA GLY A 203 13.34 19.02 12.93
C GLY A 203 13.34 18.64 11.45
N SER A 204 14.01 17.54 11.09
CA SER A 204 14.03 17.03 9.72
C SER A 204 12.82 16.12 9.45
N GLY A 205 12.53 15.87 8.17
CA GLY A 205 11.45 14.99 7.75
C GLY A 205 11.77 13.51 7.93
N GLY A 206 10.73 12.69 8.03
CA GLY A 206 10.84 11.23 7.98
C GLY A 206 10.91 10.72 6.54
N GLY A 207 11.59 9.59 6.32
CA GLY A 207 11.72 8.98 5.00
C GLY A 207 10.41 8.36 4.51
N GLY A 208 10.22 8.35 3.19
CA GLY A 208 9.04 7.76 2.56
C GLY A 208 9.08 6.23 2.56
N GLY A 209 7.94 5.58 2.67
CA GLY A 209 7.84 4.12 2.55
C GLY A 209 8.11 3.63 1.12
N GLY A 210 8.73 2.45 1.01
CA GLY A 210 8.96 1.78 -0.26
C GLY A 210 7.66 1.53 -1.03
N GLY A 211 7.71 1.54 -2.35
CA GLY A 211 6.54 1.29 -3.19
C GLY A 211 6.12 -0.18 -3.23
N ALA A 212 5.14 -0.48 -4.06
CA ALA A 212 4.64 -1.83 -4.27
C ALA A 212 4.64 -2.21 -5.74
N LEU A 213 5.17 -3.38 -6.05
CA LEU A 213 5.33 -3.90 -7.40
C LEU A 213 4.75 -5.31 -7.52
N LEU A 214 3.85 -5.49 -8.48
CA LEU A 214 3.50 -6.78 -9.06
C LEU A 214 4.09 -6.85 -10.47
N LEU A 215 4.88 -7.89 -10.74
CA LEU A 215 5.32 -8.24 -12.09
C LEU A 215 4.87 -9.67 -12.39
N ALA A 216 3.88 -9.79 -13.26
CA ALA A 216 3.30 -11.05 -13.71
C ALA A 216 3.68 -11.32 -15.16
N VAL A 217 4.36 -12.44 -15.43
CA VAL A 217 4.99 -12.75 -16.72
C VAL A 217 4.53 -14.12 -17.19
N SER A 218 3.80 -14.19 -18.30
CA SER A 218 3.31 -15.48 -18.82
C SER A 218 4.46 -16.37 -19.32
N GLY A 219 5.59 -15.79 -19.72
CA GLY A 219 6.80 -16.51 -20.14
C GLY A 219 7.87 -16.62 -19.05
N THR A 220 9.11 -16.28 -19.43
CA THR A 220 10.28 -16.28 -18.56
C THR A 220 10.53 -14.89 -17.99
N LEU A 221 10.61 -14.81 -16.66
CA LEU A 221 11.19 -13.68 -15.93
C LEU A 221 12.67 -13.97 -15.67
N ASN A 222 13.57 -13.16 -16.23
CA ASN A 222 15.01 -13.24 -16.00
C ASN A 222 15.52 -11.96 -15.33
N VAL A 223 15.99 -12.07 -14.08
CA VAL A 223 16.51 -10.93 -13.31
C VAL A 223 18.00 -11.07 -13.10
N THR A 224 18.81 -10.29 -13.82
CA THR A 224 20.27 -10.21 -13.65
C THR A 224 20.73 -8.89 -13.03
N GLY A 225 19.88 -7.86 -13.12
CA GLY A 225 20.08 -6.54 -12.54
C GLY A 225 19.44 -6.41 -11.15
N THR A 226 18.66 -5.35 -10.92
CA THR A 226 18.04 -5.06 -9.61
C THR A 226 16.55 -4.74 -9.74
N ILE A 227 15.74 -5.29 -8.83
CA ILE A 227 14.36 -4.85 -8.56
C ILE A 227 14.33 -4.33 -7.12
N ARG A 228 13.87 -3.09 -6.90
CA ARG A 228 13.89 -2.49 -5.56
C ARG A 228 12.63 -1.70 -5.18
N ALA A 229 12.21 -1.90 -3.93
CA ALA A 229 11.11 -1.26 -3.23
C ALA A 229 11.54 -0.87 -1.80
N ASN A 230 12.73 -0.29 -1.66
CA ASN A 230 13.28 0.09 -0.36
C ASN A 230 12.62 1.38 0.15
N GLY A 231 12.54 1.53 1.46
CA GLY A 231 12.16 2.78 2.10
C GLY A 231 13.23 3.86 1.94
N GLY A 232 12.80 5.10 1.96
CA GLY A 232 13.66 6.28 1.99
C GLY A 232 14.20 6.58 3.38
N ARG A 233 15.33 7.27 3.42
CA ARG A 233 16.03 7.70 4.62
C ARG A 233 15.31 8.86 5.31
N GLY A 234 15.35 8.90 6.63
CA GLY A 234 15.03 10.12 7.40
C GLY A 234 16.13 11.19 7.23
N GLY A 235 15.77 12.47 7.31
CA GLY A 235 16.72 13.56 7.10
C GLY A 235 17.70 13.71 8.27
N ASP A 236 18.95 14.03 7.96
CA ASP A 236 19.97 14.34 8.96
C ASP A 236 19.77 15.72 9.60
N ILE A 237 20.38 15.91 10.77
CA ILE A 237 20.51 17.22 11.40
C ILE A 237 21.97 17.48 11.78
N GLY A 238 22.48 18.63 11.33
CA GLY A 238 23.86 19.06 11.58
C GLY A 238 24.06 19.70 12.95
N ASN A 239 23.64 19.02 14.02
CA ASN A 239 23.91 19.41 15.40
C ASN A 239 24.46 18.21 16.19
N THR A 240 24.96 18.46 17.40
CA THR A 240 25.31 17.38 18.33
C THR A 240 24.05 16.89 19.04
N HIS A 241 24.01 15.60 19.34
CA HIS A 241 22.92 15.01 20.11
C HIS A 241 22.68 15.77 21.43
N ASN A 242 21.41 16.01 21.80
CA ASN A 242 20.94 16.79 22.96
C ASN A 242 21.13 18.32 22.92
N THR A 243 21.61 18.89 21.81
CA THR A 243 21.81 20.36 21.72
C THR A 243 20.90 21.06 20.71
N GLY A 244 19.95 20.35 20.11
CA GLY A 244 19.05 20.97 19.14
C GLY A 244 17.95 20.04 18.61
N PRO A 245 17.38 20.35 17.43
CA PRO A 245 16.28 19.60 16.86
C PRO A 245 16.69 18.16 16.52
N GLN A 246 15.70 17.33 16.22
CA GLN A 246 15.87 15.89 16.12
C GLN A 246 15.70 15.39 14.69
N PRO A 247 16.45 14.36 14.27
CA PRO A 247 16.31 13.76 12.95
C PRO A 247 15.01 12.96 12.81
N GLY A 248 14.56 12.80 11.57
CA GLY A 248 13.45 11.92 11.21
C GLY A 248 13.83 10.44 11.15
N GLY A 249 12.82 9.58 11.25
CA GLY A 249 12.96 8.13 11.12
C GLY A 249 12.96 7.67 9.66
N GLY A 250 13.50 6.47 9.40
CA GLY A 250 13.48 5.87 8.07
C GLY A 250 12.09 5.31 7.69
N GLY A 251 11.74 5.38 6.40
CA GLY A 251 10.54 4.71 5.88
C GLY A 251 10.73 3.19 5.80
N SER A 252 9.68 2.39 5.91
CA SER A 252 9.80 0.93 5.78
C SER A 252 10.04 0.52 4.32
N GLY A 253 10.53 -0.70 4.10
CA GLY A 253 10.48 -1.35 2.79
C GLY A 253 9.04 -1.59 2.34
N GLY A 254 8.86 -1.85 1.05
CA GLY A 254 7.57 -2.09 0.41
C GLY A 254 7.32 -3.55 -0.01
N GLY A 255 6.40 -3.76 -0.94
CA GLY A 255 5.99 -5.09 -1.40
C GLY A 255 6.48 -5.40 -2.81
N ILE A 256 7.15 -6.54 -3.00
CA ILE A 256 7.52 -7.04 -4.33
C ILE A 256 6.90 -8.42 -4.53
N ARG A 257 5.95 -8.55 -5.45
CA ARG A 257 5.33 -9.81 -5.85
C ARG A 257 5.70 -10.12 -7.31
N LEU A 258 6.41 -11.22 -7.52
CA LEU A 258 6.86 -11.65 -8.83
C LEU A 258 6.17 -12.97 -9.17
N ILE A 259 5.50 -13.03 -10.31
CA ILE A 259 4.79 -14.23 -10.78
C ILE A 259 5.27 -14.54 -12.19
N ALA A 260 5.70 -15.77 -12.45
CA ALA A 260 6.12 -16.17 -13.78
C ALA A 260 5.88 -17.65 -14.07
N SER A 261 5.79 -18.06 -15.33
CA SER A 261 5.88 -19.49 -15.67
C SER A 261 7.27 -20.01 -15.31
N THR A 262 8.31 -19.31 -15.76
CA THR A 262 9.71 -19.62 -15.41
C THR A 262 10.41 -18.40 -14.82
N PHE A 263 11.07 -18.57 -13.68
CA PHE A 263 11.89 -17.53 -13.06
C PHE A 263 13.37 -17.96 -13.07
N THR A 264 14.20 -17.15 -13.71
CA THR A 264 15.66 -17.29 -13.77
C THR A 264 16.40 -16.00 -13.34
N GLY A 265 17.73 -16.08 -13.24
CA GLY A 265 18.58 -14.93 -12.96
C GLY A 265 18.82 -14.69 -11.46
N ASN A 266 20.04 -14.25 -11.14
CA ASN A 266 20.55 -14.09 -9.78
C ASN A 266 20.81 -12.61 -9.38
N GLY A 267 20.14 -11.66 -10.05
CA GLY A 267 20.18 -10.23 -9.73
C GLY A 267 19.61 -9.89 -8.35
N ALA A 268 19.80 -8.68 -7.87
CA ALA A 268 19.32 -8.25 -6.56
C ALA A 268 17.80 -7.99 -6.55
N ILE A 269 17.12 -8.40 -5.47
CA ILE A 269 15.73 -8.04 -5.22
C ILE A 269 15.66 -7.55 -3.78
N THR A 270 15.31 -6.28 -3.59
CA THR A 270 15.39 -5.62 -2.28
C THR A 270 14.12 -4.86 -1.92
N ALA A 271 13.65 -5.05 -0.70
CA ALA A 271 12.59 -4.25 -0.09
C ALA A 271 12.98 -3.94 1.36
N THR A 272 14.13 -3.31 1.57
CA THR A 272 14.65 -3.01 2.90
C THR A 272 14.05 -1.72 3.45
N GLY A 273 14.01 -1.59 4.77
CA GLY A 273 13.77 -0.30 5.42
C GLY A 273 14.82 0.73 5.01
N GLY A 274 14.37 1.97 4.92
CA GLY A 274 15.21 3.14 4.82
C GLY A 274 15.90 3.42 6.14
N ARG A 275 17.06 4.05 6.06
CA ARG A 275 17.91 4.30 7.21
C ARG A 275 17.42 5.53 8.01
N GLU A 276 17.74 5.59 9.29
CA GLU A 276 17.47 6.76 10.13
C GLU A 276 18.26 8.01 9.72
N GLY A 277 17.68 9.18 10.00
CA GLY A 277 18.42 10.43 10.03
C GLY A 277 19.40 10.45 11.22
N ARG A 278 20.52 11.14 11.06
CA ARG A 278 21.64 11.18 11.99
C ARG A 278 21.84 12.56 12.57
N PHE A 279 22.46 12.58 13.75
CA PHE A 279 23.18 13.73 14.28
C PHE A 279 24.61 13.73 13.72
N SER A 280 25.32 14.86 13.87
CA SER A 280 26.75 14.95 13.50
C SER A 280 27.65 13.94 14.25
N ASN A 281 27.23 13.49 15.43
CA ASN A 281 28.02 12.63 16.32
C ASN A 281 27.26 11.41 16.86
N HIS A 282 26.03 11.13 16.43
CA HIS A 282 25.19 10.07 17.00
C HIS A 282 24.16 9.49 16.01
N ASN A 283 23.88 8.19 16.13
CA ASN A 283 22.88 7.47 15.34
C ASN A 283 21.72 7.03 16.25
N PRO A 284 20.51 7.53 16.02
CA PRO A 284 19.38 7.27 16.90
C PRO A 284 18.72 5.90 16.72
N ASN A 285 19.24 4.99 15.89
CA ASN A 285 18.67 3.64 15.62
C ASN A 285 17.14 3.68 15.42
N SER A 286 16.72 4.35 14.35
CA SER A 286 15.30 4.58 14.03
C SER A 286 15.03 4.25 12.55
N ALA A 287 15.66 3.19 12.05
CA ALA A 287 15.49 2.71 10.69
C ALA A 287 14.08 2.12 10.47
N GLY A 288 13.62 2.12 9.22
CA GLY A 288 12.35 1.51 8.84
C GLY A 288 12.38 -0.01 8.92
N GLY A 289 11.21 -0.61 9.09
CA GLY A 289 11.00 -2.06 9.02
C GLY A 289 11.23 -2.62 7.61
N LEU A 290 11.43 -3.94 7.53
CA LEU A 290 11.68 -4.65 6.27
C LEU A 290 10.39 -4.93 5.50
N GLY A 291 10.42 -4.70 4.19
CA GLY A 291 9.38 -5.04 3.23
C GLY A 291 8.96 -6.52 3.18
N ARG A 292 8.29 -6.90 2.10
CA ARG A 292 8.02 -8.31 1.78
C ARG A 292 8.33 -8.57 0.33
N ILE A 293 8.85 -9.76 0.07
CA ILE A 293 9.15 -10.24 -1.27
C ILE A 293 8.48 -11.60 -1.43
N ARG A 294 7.73 -11.79 -2.50
CA ARG A 294 7.07 -13.04 -2.84
C ARG A 294 7.40 -13.42 -4.28
N ILE A 295 7.81 -14.66 -4.47
CA ILE A 295 8.12 -15.24 -5.77
C ILE A 295 7.19 -16.43 -6.02
N GLU A 296 6.45 -16.37 -7.12
CA GLU A 296 5.55 -17.42 -7.57
C GLU A 296 6.00 -17.90 -8.95
N ALA A 297 6.43 -19.15 -9.06
CA ALA A 297 6.89 -19.68 -10.34
C ALA A 297 6.59 -21.17 -10.51
N GLU A 298 6.25 -21.59 -11.73
CA GLU A 298 6.12 -23.03 -12.04
C GLU A 298 7.51 -23.68 -12.03
N VAL A 299 8.49 -22.98 -12.61
CA VAL A 299 9.90 -23.36 -12.61
C VAL A 299 10.73 -22.22 -12.02
N LEU A 300 11.26 -22.42 -10.80
CA LEU A 300 12.20 -21.50 -10.16
C LEU A 300 13.63 -22.05 -10.28
N SER A 301 14.48 -21.40 -11.10
CA SER A 301 15.90 -21.79 -11.28
C SER A 301 16.89 -20.84 -10.62
N ARG A 302 16.40 -19.76 -9.99
CA ARG A 302 17.23 -18.83 -9.19
C ARG A 302 17.77 -19.53 -7.94
N THR A 303 19.02 -19.25 -7.58
CA THR A 303 19.66 -19.74 -6.35
C THR A 303 20.04 -18.63 -5.36
N ALA A 304 20.10 -17.38 -5.81
CA ALA A 304 20.40 -16.24 -4.95
C ALA A 304 19.22 -15.88 -4.03
N GLY A 305 19.51 -15.52 -2.78
CA GLY A 305 18.52 -14.96 -1.85
C GLY A 305 18.03 -13.56 -2.25
N THR A 306 17.10 -13.02 -1.46
CA THR A 306 16.60 -11.64 -1.57
C THR A 306 16.74 -10.95 -0.20
N ASN A 307 16.56 -9.63 -0.15
CA ASN A 307 16.59 -8.89 1.12
C ASN A 307 15.36 -7.98 1.28
N PRO A 308 14.37 -8.32 2.12
CA PRO A 308 14.32 -9.48 3.02
C PRO A 308 14.16 -10.81 2.28
N ALA A 309 14.28 -11.94 3.00
CA ALA A 309 14.07 -13.26 2.42
C ALA A 309 12.66 -13.39 1.80
N TYR A 310 12.58 -13.94 0.60
CA TYR A 310 11.32 -14.11 -0.11
C TYR A 310 10.53 -15.32 0.40
N THR A 311 9.22 -15.27 0.24
CA THR A 311 8.35 -16.45 0.31
C THR A 311 8.07 -16.99 -1.09
N GLN A 312 7.88 -18.31 -1.19
CA GLN A 312 7.70 -18.98 -2.47
C GLN A 312 6.35 -19.68 -2.56
N SER A 313 5.73 -19.65 -3.74
CA SER A 313 4.57 -20.48 -4.06
C SER A 313 4.57 -20.86 -5.56
N THR A 314 3.58 -21.64 -5.98
CA THR A 314 3.21 -21.77 -7.39
C THR A 314 2.43 -20.53 -7.85
N PRO A 315 2.37 -20.21 -9.16
CA PRO A 315 1.61 -19.06 -9.66
C PRO A 315 0.15 -19.07 -9.19
N GLY A 316 -0.23 -18.02 -8.47
CA GLY A 316 -1.58 -17.73 -8.03
C GLY A 316 -2.20 -16.58 -8.84
N PRO A 317 -3.45 -16.19 -8.52
CA PRO A 317 -4.13 -15.10 -9.22
C PRO A 317 -3.36 -13.78 -9.10
N VAL A 318 -3.23 -13.07 -10.22
CA VAL A 318 -2.52 -11.79 -10.37
C VAL A 318 -3.20 -10.68 -9.56
N VAL A 319 -4.50 -10.51 -9.77
CA VAL A 319 -5.39 -9.65 -8.97
C VAL A 319 -6.38 -10.55 -8.25
N ILE A 320 -6.77 -10.19 -7.04
CA ILE A 320 -7.92 -10.82 -6.41
C ILE A 320 -9.13 -9.96 -6.67
N ALA A 321 -9.87 -10.30 -7.72
CA ALA A 321 -11.29 -10.01 -7.74
C ALA A 321 -11.91 -10.65 -6.49
N GLY A 322 -12.67 -9.89 -5.71
CA GLY A 322 -13.35 -10.40 -4.52
C GLY A 322 -13.09 -9.66 -3.22
N VAL A 323 -12.17 -8.68 -3.15
CA VAL A 323 -12.11 -7.82 -1.94
C VAL A 323 -13.36 -6.95 -1.91
N PRO A 324 -14.17 -7.02 -0.85
CA PRO A 324 -15.34 -6.19 -0.75
C PRO A 324 -14.95 -4.73 -0.50
N SER A 325 -15.57 -3.79 -1.21
CA SER A 325 -15.34 -2.35 -1.04
C SER A 325 -16.68 -1.60 -1.08
N LEU A 326 -16.70 -0.42 -0.47
CA LEU A 326 -17.77 0.57 -0.66
C LEU A 326 -17.18 1.96 -0.89
N ARG A 327 -17.92 2.82 -1.59
CA ARG A 327 -17.63 4.26 -1.68
C ARG A 327 -18.92 5.07 -1.77
N ILE A 328 -18.87 6.31 -1.29
CA ILE A 328 -19.90 7.31 -1.60
C ILE A 328 -19.61 7.78 -3.03
N ALA A 329 -20.57 7.60 -3.93
CA ALA A 329 -20.40 7.91 -5.35
C ALA A 329 -20.86 9.32 -5.70
N SER A 330 -21.99 9.76 -5.14
CA SER A 330 -22.49 11.13 -5.31
C SER A 330 -23.46 11.54 -4.21
N VAL A 331 -23.64 12.85 -4.05
CA VAL A 331 -24.68 13.47 -3.22
C VAL A 331 -25.39 14.51 -4.08
N ALA A 332 -26.72 14.44 -4.16
CA ALA A 332 -27.54 15.33 -4.99
C ALA A 332 -27.09 15.38 -6.47
N GLY A 333 -26.57 14.27 -7.01
CA GLY A 333 -26.05 14.19 -8.38
C GLY A 333 -24.64 14.79 -8.57
N ILE A 334 -24.05 15.40 -7.55
CA ILE A 334 -22.65 15.85 -7.58
C ILE A 334 -21.74 14.68 -7.20
N ALA A 335 -20.84 14.32 -8.11
CA ALA A 335 -19.91 13.21 -7.90
C ALA A 335 -18.97 13.49 -6.72
N ALA A 336 -18.81 12.51 -5.84
CA ALA A 336 -17.80 12.55 -4.81
C ALA A 336 -16.39 12.40 -5.45
N PRO A 337 -15.36 13.09 -4.94
CA PRO A 337 -13.99 12.83 -5.34
C PRO A 337 -13.60 11.37 -5.11
N ALA A 338 -12.80 10.79 -6.01
CA ALA A 338 -12.32 9.41 -5.86
C ALA A 338 -11.50 9.20 -4.56
N ALA A 339 -10.87 10.27 -4.06
CA ALA A 339 -10.17 10.32 -2.78
C ALA A 339 -10.68 11.50 -1.95
N PRO A 340 -11.72 11.29 -1.09
CA PRO A 340 -12.24 12.34 -0.22
C PRO A 340 -11.18 12.81 0.77
N THR A 341 -10.99 14.12 0.86
CA THR A 341 -10.00 14.78 1.72
C THR A 341 -10.53 15.01 3.14
N GLY A 342 -11.85 14.92 3.33
CA GLY A 342 -12.55 15.25 4.57
C GLY A 342 -12.89 16.73 4.73
N GLY A 343 -12.59 17.57 3.74
CA GLY A 343 -12.88 19.00 3.77
C GLY A 343 -13.43 19.51 2.44
N ALA A 344 -14.69 19.97 2.43
CA ALA A 344 -15.36 20.53 1.25
C ALA A 344 -15.31 19.62 -0.01
N ASP A 345 -15.33 18.30 0.17
CA ASP A 345 -15.23 17.32 -0.91
C ASP A 345 -16.41 17.40 -1.89
N ILE A 346 -17.58 17.80 -1.41
CA ILE A 346 -18.79 18.05 -2.20
C ILE A 346 -19.37 19.39 -1.75
N VAL A 347 -19.63 20.27 -2.71
CA VAL A 347 -20.33 21.53 -2.48
C VAL A 347 -21.71 21.42 -3.11
N LEU A 348 -22.75 21.53 -2.27
CA LEU A 348 -24.13 21.43 -2.69
C LEU A 348 -24.66 22.81 -3.15
N PRO A 349 -25.55 22.86 -4.16
CA PRO A 349 -26.22 24.09 -4.55
C PRO A 349 -27.06 24.68 -3.41
N GLU A 350 -27.17 26.02 -3.32
CA GLU A 350 -27.98 26.71 -2.29
C GLU A 350 -29.49 26.42 -2.43
N ASP A 351 -29.94 25.99 -3.61
CA ASP A 351 -31.33 25.61 -3.91
C ASP A 351 -31.60 24.10 -3.82
N ALA A 352 -30.63 23.32 -3.33
CA ALA A 352 -30.78 21.88 -3.16
C ALA A 352 -31.91 21.56 -2.15
N LEU A 353 -32.92 20.81 -2.60
CA LEU A 353 -34.09 20.46 -1.79
C LEU A 353 -33.79 19.27 -0.86
N ASP A 354 -33.92 19.49 0.44
CA ASP A 354 -33.77 18.44 1.46
C ASP A 354 -35.05 17.58 1.56
N PRO A 355 -34.97 16.22 1.60
CA PRO A 355 -33.78 15.38 1.68
C PRO A 355 -33.09 15.12 0.33
N LEU A 356 -31.76 15.00 0.36
CA LEU A 356 -30.91 14.78 -0.83
C LEU A 356 -30.58 13.29 -1.04
N GLU A 357 -30.56 12.86 -2.30
CA GLU A 357 -30.16 11.50 -2.66
C GLU A 357 -28.64 11.32 -2.52
N VAL A 358 -28.23 10.29 -1.80
CA VAL A 358 -26.86 9.81 -1.69
C VAL A 358 -26.77 8.47 -2.42
N ILE A 359 -25.86 8.38 -3.41
CA ILE A 359 -25.59 7.15 -4.15
C ILE A 359 -24.30 6.53 -3.60
N ILE A 360 -24.38 5.22 -3.33
CA ILE A 360 -23.28 4.39 -2.84
C ILE A 360 -22.99 3.35 -3.91
N GLU A 361 -21.72 3.12 -4.17
CA GLU A 361 -21.25 2.02 -5.01
C GLU A 361 -20.50 1.00 -4.17
N THR A 362 -20.68 -0.27 -4.51
CA THR A 362 -20.00 -1.38 -3.87
C THR A 362 -19.40 -2.33 -4.91
N THR A 363 -18.34 -3.03 -4.50
CA THR A 363 -17.71 -4.08 -5.30
C THR A 363 -17.48 -5.28 -4.40
N ASN A 364 -17.79 -6.48 -4.88
CA ASN A 364 -17.75 -7.77 -4.19
C ASN A 364 -18.52 -7.83 -2.86
N VAL A 365 -19.59 -7.04 -2.75
CA VAL A 365 -20.50 -7.04 -1.60
C VAL A 365 -21.77 -7.82 -1.97
N PRO A 366 -22.22 -8.78 -1.15
CA PRO A 366 -23.44 -9.52 -1.43
C PRO A 366 -24.64 -8.59 -1.55
N LEU A 367 -25.43 -8.80 -2.61
CA LEU A 367 -26.67 -8.07 -2.85
C LEU A 367 -27.66 -8.30 -1.70
N GLY A 368 -28.62 -7.39 -1.53
CA GLY A 368 -29.60 -7.49 -0.45
C GLY A 368 -29.17 -6.87 0.88
N ASN A 369 -27.85 -6.68 1.11
CA ASN A 369 -27.36 -5.91 2.25
C ASN A 369 -27.74 -4.42 2.12
N THR A 370 -27.84 -3.73 3.25
CA THR A 370 -28.11 -2.28 3.33
C THR A 370 -26.93 -1.54 3.95
N VAL A 371 -26.67 -0.33 3.50
CA VAL A 371 -25.57 0.51 4.02
C VAL A 371 -26.13 1.52 5.03
N SER A 372 -25.43 1.67 6.15
CA SER A 372 -25.74 2.67 7.17
C SER A 372 -24.95 3.94 6.89
N ILE A 373 -25.65 5.03 6.60
CA ILE A 373 -25.10 6.35 6.33
C ILE A 373 -25.27 7.19 7.59
N ILE A 374 -24.15 7.63 8.15
CA ILE A 374 -24.11 8.50 9.30
C ILE A 374 -23.75 9.90 8.81
N VAL A 375 -24.62 10.86 9.08
CA VAL A 375 -24.38 12.29 8.85
C VAL A 375 -24.13 12.96 10.18
N THR A 376 -22.97 13.60 10.29
CA THR A 376 -22.63 14.43 11.44
C THR A 376 -22.76 15.90 11.04
N PRO A 377 -23.81 16.60 11.48
CA PRO A 377 -23.97 18.03 11.19
C PRO A 377 -22.95 18.88 11.96
N PRO A 378 -22.78 20.16 11.60
CA PRO A 378 -21.85 21.07 12.30
C PRO A 378 -22.30 21.37 13.74
N SER A 379 -23.59 21.17 14.05
CA SER A 379 -24.13 21.24 15.39
C SER A 379 -25.32 20.28 15.53
N GLY A 380 -25.51 19.71 16.73
CA GLY A 380 -26.54 18.70 16.99
C GLY A 380 -25.99 17.27 17.00
N ASN A 381 -26.89 16.29 17.07
CA ASN A 381 -26.52 14.88 17.13
C ASN A 381 -26.34 14.29 15.73
N PRO A 382 -25.40 13.35 15.55
CA PRO A 382 -25.30 12.57 14.31
C PRO A 382 -26.63 11.87 13.99
N GLN A 383 -26.98 11.84 12.71
CA GLN A 383 -28.15 11.16 12.18
C GLN A 383 -27.73 9.93 11.40
N THR A 384 -28.48 8.84 11.55
CA THR A 384 -28.23 7.60 10.80
C THR A 384 -29.39 7.32 9.87
N VAL A 385 -29.09 7.13 8.58
CA VAL A 385 -30.03 6.76 7.52
C VAL A 385 -29.61 5.42 6.92
N ILE A 386 -30.57 4.53 6.71
CA ILE A 386 -30.31 3.23 6.09
C ILE A 386 -30.67 3.32 4.60
N SER A 387 -29.78 2.87 3.73
CA SER A 387 -30.03 2.81 2.29
C SER A 387 -31.09 1.75 1.95
N ASN A 388 -31.61 1.79 0.71
CA ASN A 388 -32.21 0.60 0.13
C ASN A 388 -31.18 -0.55 0.06
N ALA A 389 -31.65 -1.77 -0.17
CA ALA A 389 -30.78 -2.91 -0.41
C ALA A 389 -29.89 -2.67 -1.63
N ILE A 390 -28.65 -3.15 -1.58
CA ILE A 390 -27.71 -3.12 -2.70
C ILE A 390 -28.29 -3.92 -3.87
N GLN A 391 -28.35 -3.28 -5.04
CA GLN A 391 -28.86 -3.82 -6.30
C GLN A 391 -27.76 -3.84 -7.37
N GLY A 392 -28.03 -4.48 -8.51
CA GLY A 392 -27.09 -4.63 -9.61
C GLY A 392 -26.42 -6.01 -9.58
N SER A 393 -25.09 -6.03 -9.58
CA SER A 393 -24.29 -7.26 -9.46
C SER A 393 -23.30 -7.13 -8.31
N GLU A 394 -22.79 -8.24 -7.78
CA GLU A 394 -21.74 -8.15 -6.75
C GLU A 394 -20.50 -7.42 -7.26
N ALA A 395 -20.14 -7.56 -8.55
CA ALA A 395 -19.00 -6.86 -9.15
C ALA A 395 -19.23 -5.34 -9.36
N SER A 396 -20.48 -4.88 -9.35
CA SER A 396 -20.86 -3.47 -9.50
C SER A 396 -22.22 -3.27 -8.87
N GLY A 397 -22.21 -3.11 -7.55
CA GLY A 397 -23.39 -2.94 -6.71
C GLY A 397 -23.69 -1.46 -6.48
N SER A 398 -24.96 -1.13 -6.30
CA SER A 398 -25.39 0.23 -5.98
C SER A 398 -26.48 0.26 -4.91
N ALA A 399 -26.38 1.21 -3.99
CA ALA A 399 -27.40 1.53 -3.00
C ALA A 399 -27.65 3.05 -2.96
N ARG A 400 -28.85 3.43 -2.51
CA ARG A 400 -29.37 4.80 -2.49
C ARG A 400 -30.04 5.09 -1.16
N ALA A 401 -29.87 6.31 -0.68
CA ALA A 401 -30.57 6.79 0.52
C ALA A 401 -30.94 8.25 0.35
N ASN A 402 -32.07 8.66 0.93
CA ASN A 402 -32.44 10.06 1.03
C ASN A 402 -32.04 10.58 2.40
N VAL A 403 -31.13 11.54 2.43
CA VAL A 403 -30.43 11.98 3.62
C VAL A 403 -30.68 13.46 3.85
N SER A 404 -30.99 13.81 5.11
CA SER A 404 -31.15 15.21 5.52
C SER A 404 -29.82 15.76 6.01
N PHE A 405 -29.36 16.87 5.43
CA PHE A 405 -28.04 17.44 5.75
C PHE A 405 -28.10 18.65 6.69
N GLY A 406 -29.26 19.30 6.79
CA GLY A 406 -29.41 20.58 7.49
C GLY A 406 -28.52 21.69 6.93
N ASP A 407 -28.45 22.81 7.64
CA ASP A 407 -27.60 23.94 7.24
C ASP A 407 -26.14 23.76 7.71
N GLY A 408 -25.21 24.04 6.81
CA GLY A 408 -23.77 24.12 7.09
C GLY A 408 -22.96 22.88 6.71
N LEU A 409 -21.72 22.80 7.20
CA LEU A 409 -20.76 21.76 6.83
C LEU A 409 -21.05 20.45 7.58
N SER A 410 -21.56 19.46 6.84
CA SER A 410 -21.86 18.13 7.35
C SER A 410 -20.84 17.09 6.87
N VAL A 411 -20.57 16.10 7.72
CA VAL A 411 -19.66 14.98 7.42
C VAL A 411 -20.48 13.72 7.16
N LEU A 412 -20.13 12.99 6.10
CA LEU A 412 -20.70 11.68 5.77
C LEU A 412 -19.77 10.53 6.12
N LEU A 413 -20.36 9.47 6.65
CA LEU A 413 -19.73 8.19 6.88
C LEU A 413 -20.67 7.07 6.45
N ALA A 414 -20.28 6.27 5.46
CA ALA A 414 -21.02 5.09 5.03
C ALA A 414 -20.37 3.84 5.62
N THR A 415 -21.17 2.99 6.26
CA THR A 415 -20.70 1.77 6.93
C THR A 415 -21.56 0.57 6.54
N LEU A 416 -20.92 -0.58 6.34
CA LEU A 416 -21.59 -1.84 6.10
C LEU A 416 -20.83 -2.95 6.82
N SER A 417 -21.53 -3.86 7.48
CA SER A 417 -20.92 -5.10 7.97
C SER A 417 -21.81 -6.29 7.65
N TYR A 418 -21.21 -7.38 7.18
CA TYR A 418 -21.94 -8.62 6.87
C TYR A 418 -21.09 -9.85 7.18
N SER A 419 -21.76 -10.95 7.49
CA SER A 419 -21.11 -12.26 7.68
C SER A 419 -20.77 -12.87 6.33
N VAL A 420 -19.59 -13.48 6.24
CA VAL A 420 -19.14 -14.17 5.01
C VAL A 420 -19.41 -15.66 5.10
N SER A 421 -19.87 -16.23 3.98
CA SER A 421 -20.10 -17.67 3.85
C SER A 421 -18.79 -18.46 3.85
N GLY A 422 -18.80 -19.75 4.18
CA GLY A 422 -17.59 -20.59 4.24
C GLY A 422 -16.68 -20.54 2.99
N PRO A 423 -17.21 -20.60 1.75
CA PRO A 423 -16.38 -20.44 0.54
C PRO A 423 -15.76 -19.05 0.41
N GLN A 424 -16.52 -17.99 0.69
CA GLN A 424 -16.03 -16.61 0.65
C GLN A 424 -15.03 -16.33 1.77
N GLY A 425 -15.29 -16.84 2.98
CA GLY A 425 -14.39 -16.76 4.13
C GLY A 425 -13.06 -17.49 3.90
N LYS A 426 -13.09 -18.64 3.22
CA LYS A 426 -11.87 -19.34 2.76
C LYS A 426 -11.15 -18.58 1.66
N ALA A 427 -11.87 -17.97 0.72
CA ALA A 427 -11.26 -17.14 -0.30
C ALA A 427 -10.57 -15.92 0.33
N LEU A 428 -11.18 -15.31 1.35
CA LEU A 428 -10.63 -14.19 2.10
C LEU A 428 -9.54 -14.61 3.10
N ALA A 429 -9.43 -15.89 3.46
CA ALA A 429 -8.43 -16.39 4.42
C ALA A 429 -6.97 -16.10 4.02
N ARG A 430 -6.70 -15.92 2.72
CA ARG A 430 -5.41 -15.48 2.18
C ARG A 430 -4.98 -14.11 2.70
N TYR A 431 -5.94 -13.25 3.06
CA TYR A 431 -5.67 -11.94 3.62
C TYR A 431 -5.29 -11.99 5.10
N THR A 432 -5.63 -13.09 5.75
CA THR A 432 -5.57 -13.31 7.18
C THR A 432 -4.64 -14.48 7.49
N GLU A 433 -3.55 -14.64 6.73
CA GLU A 433 -2.50 -15.64 7.00
C GLU A 433 -3.04 -17.09 7.06
N GLY A 434 -4.07 -17.39 6.26
CA GLY A 434 -4.72 -18.70 6.18
C GLY A 434 -5.88 -18.91 7.15
N GLU A 435 -6.16 -17.95 8.04
CA GLU A 435 -7.25 -18.05 9.00
C GLU A 435 -8.60 -17.70 8.35
N PRO A 436 -9.65 -18.53 8.45
CA PRO A 436 -10.94 -18.25 7.84
C PRO A 436 -11.57 -16.93 8.33
N VAL A 437 -12.13 -16.16 7.39
CA VAL A 437 -12.86 -14.92 7.68
C VAL A 437 -14.34 -15.22 7.91
N VAL A 438 -14.93 -14.65 8.96
CA VAL A 438 -16.34 -14.82 9.32
C VAL A 438 -17.17 -13.55 9.14
N GLN A 439 -16.53 -12.38 9.13
CA GLN A 439 -17.21 -11.11 8.95
C GLN A 439 -16.32 -10.12 8.17
N VAL A 440 -16.97 -9.31 7.34
CA VAL A 440 -16.37 -8.17 6.66
C VAL A 440 -17.06 -6.91 7.16
N ALA A 441 -16.27 -5.89 7.50
CA ALA A 441 -16.74 -4.55 7.82
C ALA A 441 -16.10 -3.55 6.86
N LEU A 442 -16.92 -2.73 6.24
CA LEU A 442 -16.54 -1.74 5.23
C LEU A 442 -16.93 -0.35 5.74
N GLU A 443 -16.03 0.61 5.54
CA GLU A 443 -16.21 2.00 5.95
C GLU A 443 -15.73 2.97 4.87
N ALA A 444 -16.55 3.97 4.55
CA ALA A 444 -16.20 5.05 3.64
C ALA A 444 -16.63 6.40 4.23
N GLY A 445 -15.67 7.13 4.81
CA GLY A 445 -15.85 8.47 5.38
C GLY A 445 -14.59 9.00 6.07
N LEU A 446 -14.45 10.34 6.11
CA LEU A 446 -13.37 11.21 6.63
C LEU A 446 -11.88 10.82 6.42
N GLY A 447 -11.18 11.66 5.67
CA GLY A 447 -9.71 11.83 5.74
C GLY A 447 -8.86 10.75 5.09
N GLY A 448 -9.46 9.89 4.25
CA GLY A 448 -8.74 8.84 3.55
C GLY A 448 -9.62 7.98 2.64
N LEU A 449 -8.95 7.07 1.94
CA LEU A 449 -9.55 6.08 1.05
C LEU A 449 -10.43 5.06 1.85
N PRO A 450 -11.44 4.42 1.22
CA PRO A 450 -12.39 3.51 1.88
C PRO A 450 -11.74 2.28 2.53
N ARG A 451 -12.10 1.95 3.76
CA ARG A 451 -11.48 0.89 4.58
C ARG A 451 -12.25 -0.41 4.50
N THR A 452 -11.52 -1.51 4.37
CA THR A 452 -12.05 -2.87 4.48
C THR A 452 -11.40 -3.60 5.64
N VAL A 453 -12.20 -4.10 6.58
CA VAL A 453 -11.73 -4.85 7.75
C VAL A 453 -12.28 -6.27 7.68
N LEU A 454 -11.39 -7.25 7.71
CA LEU A 454 -11.71 -8.66 7.81
C LEU A 454 -11.63 -9.10 9.28
N VAL A 455 -12.65 -9.83 9.74
CA VAL A 455 -12.67 -10.43 11.07
C VAL A 455 -12.64 -11.95 10.93
N THR A 456 -11.67 -12.57 11.58
CA THR A 456 -11.45 -14.03 11.52
C THR A 456 -12.23 -14.79 12.58
N GLU A 457 -12.25 -16.12 12.49
CA GLU A 457 -12.87 -17.01 13.51
C GLU A 457 -12.33 -16.77 14.93
N SER A 458 -11.05 -16.43 15.10
CA SER A 458 -10.49 -16.10 16.42
C SER A 458 -10.83 -14.69 16.92
N GLY A 459 -11.52 -13.89 16.11
CA GLY A 459 -11.82 -12.48 16.40
C GLY A 459 -10.69 -11.51 16.04
N ARG A 460 -9.61 -11.98 15.39
CA ARG A 460 -8.55 -11.11 14.90
C ARG A 460 -9.07 -10.22 13.77
N ARG A 461 -8.70 -8.94 13.80
CA ARG A 461 -9.10 -7.92 12.82
C ARG A 461 -7.92 -7.59 11.92
N VAL A 462 -8.11 -7.71 10.61
CA VAL A 462 -7.11 -7.36 9.60
C VAL A 462 -7.67 -6.27 8.70
N GLU A 463 -7.06 -5.10 8.74
CA GLU A 463 -7.40 -3.98 7.86
C GLU A 463 -6.70 -4.13 6.52
N LEU A 464 -7.46 -4.05 5.44
CA LEU A 464 -6.96 -4.03 4.08
C LEU A 464 -6.80 -2.59 3.62
N PRO A 465 -5.68 -2.27 2.96
CA PRO A 465 -5.47 -0.97 2.37
C PRO A 465 -6.49 -0.70 1.26
N ALA A 466 -6.97 0.53 1.25
CA ALA A 466 -7.97 1.03 0.35
C ALA A 466 -7.43 1.25 -1.07
N GLY A 467 -8.28 1.05 -2.09
CA GLY A 467 -7.94 1.39 -3.48
C GLY A 467 -7.33 0.26 -4.31
N ILE A 468 -7.54 -1.00 -3.93
CA ILE A 468 -7.12 -2.16 -4.72
C ILE A 468 -8.37 -2.67 -5.45
N MET A 469 -8.73 -1.93 -6.50
CA MET A 469 -9.62 -2.38 -7.58
C MET A 469 -8.79 -2.56 -8.83
#